data_AF-A0A939XSM2-F1
#
_entry.id   AF-A0A939XSM2-F1
#
_cell.length_a   1.000
_cell.length_b   1.000
_cell.length_c   1.000
_cell.angle_alpha   90.00
_cell.angle_beta   90.00
_cell.angle_gamma   90.00
#
_symmetry.space_group_name_H-M   'P 1'
#
loop_
_entity.id
_entity.type
_entity.pdbx_description
1 polymer ?
#
loop_
_entity_poly.entity_id
_entity_poly.type
_entity_poly.pdbx_seq_one_letter_code
_entity_poly.pdbx_strand_id
1 'polypeptide(L)' 'HLLTDDESSIFGAFQFSSGGTIINYLTQGLALFPFLSVPYIKPLGVILLCKVLGCNVMRLYLYLAAARKQGAAE' A
#
# COMPACT_ATOMS: atom_id res chain seq x y z
N HIS A 1 -1.97 -23.15 3.72
CA HIS A 1 -1.94 -21.69 3.87
C HIS A 1 -2.81 -21.11 2.75
N LEU A 2 -3.75 -20.20 3.02
CA LEU A 2 -4.71 -19.73 2.01
C LEU A 2 -4.06 -18.76 0.99
N LEU A 3 -2.91 -18.19 1.34
CA LEU A 3 -2.09 -17.29 0.54
C LEU A 3 -0.72 -17.93 0.29
N THR A 4 -0.15 -17.70 -0.90
CA THR A 4 1.27 -17.99 -1.16
C THR A 4 2.17 -17.02 -0.37
N ASP A 5 3.45 -17.36 -0.19
CA ASP A 5 4.40 -16.48 0.53
C ASP A 5 4.57 -15.11 -0.17
N ASP A 6 4.51 -15.11 -1.51
CA ASP A 6 4.55 -13.90 -2.33
C ASP A 6 3.30 -13.03 -2.13
N GLU A 7 2.10 -13.65 -2.15
CA GLU A 7 0.85 -12.93 -1.90
C GLU A 7 0.75 -12.42 -0.46
N SER A 8 1.26 -13.18 0.51
CA SER A 8 1.38 -12.76 1.92
C SER A 8 2.28 -11.52 2.05
N SER A 9 3.39 -11.49 1.31
CA SER A 9 4.30 -10.34 1.26
C SER A 9 3.65 -9.10 0.63
N ILE A 10 2.88 -9.29 -0.45
CA ILE A 10 2.11 -8.22 -1.09
C ILE A 10 1.01 -7.69 -0.15
N PHE A 11 0.33 -8.57 0.59
CA PHE A 11 -0.66 -8.18 1.58
C PHE A 11 -0.02 -7.42 2.75
N GLY A 12 1.15 -7.86 3.22
CA GLY A 12 1.97 -7.11 4.18
C GLY A 12 2.28 -5.70 3.67
N ALA A 13 2.73 -5.58 2.42
CA ALA A 13 2.98 -4.29 1.79
C ALA A 13 1.74 -3.39 1.72
N PHE A 14 0.56 -3.96 1.44
CA PHE A 14 -0.72 -3.23 1.44
C PHE A 14 -1.06 -2.66 2.83
N GLN A 15 -0.85 -3.46 3.89
CA GLN A 15 -1.17 -3.07 5.26
C GLN A 15 -0.23 -1.99 5.79
N PHE A 16 1.06 -2.10 5.49
CA PHE A 16 2.04 -1.08 5.88
C PHE A 16 1.96 0.18 5.01
N SER A 17 1.66 0.05 3.72
CA SER A 17 1.55 1.20 2.84
C SER A 17 0.39 2.10 3.26
N SER A 18 0.71 3.30 3.75
CA SER A 18 -0.26 4.32 4.20
C SER A 18 -1.26 3.82 5.27
N GLY A 19 -0.89 2.78 6.03
CA GLY A 19 -1.73 2.19 7.09
C GLY A 19 -2.05 3.17 8.23
N GLY A 20 -1.03 3.84 8.77
CA GLY A 20 -1.24 4.86 9.81
C GLY A 20 -2.02 6.09 9.29
N THR A 21 -1.75 6.49 8.05
CA THR A 21 -2.40 7.64 7.42
C THR A 21 -3.89 7.42 7.20
N ILE A 22 -4.30 6.24 6.72
CA ILE A 22 -5.73 5.95 6.49
C ILE A 22 -6.51 5.90 7.81
N ILE A 23 -5.92 5.31 8.86
CA ILE A 23 -6.53 5.29 10.20
C ILE A 23 -6.69 6.71 10.73
N ASN A 24 -5.63 7.52 10.67
CA ASN A 24 -5.70 8.91 11.11
C ASN A 24 -6.75 9.73 10.32
N TYR A 25 -6.81 9.52 9.01
CA TYR A 25 -7.77 10.21 8.14
C TYR A 25 -9.23 9.85 8.46
N LEU A 26 -9.51 8.56 8.68
CA LEU A 26 -10.88 8.09 8.98
C LEU A 26 -11.30 8.36 10.43
N THR A 27 -10.36 8.40 11.39
CA THR A 27 -10.69 8.64 12.80
C THR A 27 -10.68 10.12 13.15
N GLN A 28 -9.61 10.84 12.83
CA GLN A 28 -9.45 12.26 13.20
C GLN A 28 -9.88 13.20 12.08
N GLY A 29 -9.68 12.80 10.81
CA GLY A 29 -10.03 13.64 9.66
C GLY A 29 -11.52 13.99 9.59
N LEU A 30 -12.41 13.07 9.99
CA LEU A 30 -13.87 13.32 10.01
C LEU A 30 -14.24 14.56 10.83
N ALA A 31 -13.59 14.79 11.97
CA ALA A 31 -13.85 15.97 12.81
C ALA A 31 -13.43 17.28 12.15
N LEU A 32 -12.48 17.22 11.21
CA LEU A 32 -11.92 18.37 10.49
C LEU A 32 -12.66 18.67 9.17
N PHE A 33 -13.47 17.74 8.65
CA PHE A 33 -14.17 17.91 7.37
C PHE A 33 -15.07 19.14 7.28
N PRO A 34 -15.83 19.54 8.33
CA PRO A 34 -16.66 20.75 8.28
C PRO A 34 -15.86 22.06 8.12
N PHE A 35 -14.58 22.04 8.48
CA PHE A 35 -13.68 23.20 8.43
C PHE A 35 -12.84 23.25 7.15
N LEU A 36 -12.94 22.22 6.30
CA LEU A 36 -12.12 22.09 5.10
C LEU A 36 -12.83 22.70 3.88
N SER A 37 -12.19 23.67 3.23
CA SER A 37 -12.70 24.26 1.98
C SER A 37 -12.48 23.38 0.75
N VAL A 38 -11.74 22.27 0.88
CA VAL A 38 -11.36 21.39 -0.22
C VAL A 38 -12.12 20.06 -0.17
N PRO A 39 -12.34 19.41 -1.33
CA PRO A 39 -13.05 18.13 -1.36
C PRO A 39 -12.30 17.03 -0.60
N TYR A 40 -12.94 16.44 0.40
CA TYR A 40 -12.40 15.36 1.25
C TYR A 40 -12.01 14.10 0.46
N ILE A 41 -12.59 13.90 -0.73
CA ILE A 41 -12.25 12.75 -1.57
C ILE A 41 -10.79 12.80 -2.07
N LYS A 42 -10.21 14.00 -2.23
CA LYS A 42 -8.86 14.18 -2.78
C LYS A 42 -7.77 13.56 -1.90
N PRO A 43 -7.64 13.88 -0.61
CA PRO A 43 -6.65 13.25 0.27
C PRO A 43 -6.89 11.74 0.43
N LEU A 44 -8.16 11.29 0.48
CA LEU A 44 -8.46 9.85 0.49
C LEU A 44 -7.95 9.16 -0.78
N GLY A 45 -8.12 9.78 -1.94
CA GLY A 45 -7.61 9.29 -3.22
C GLY A 45 -6.09 9.12 -3.21
N VAL A 46 -5.35 10.08 -2.64
CA VAL A 46 -3.88 9.98 -2.49
C VAL A 46 -3.49 8.82 -1.57
N ILE A 47 -4.19 8.64 -0.44
CA ILE A 47 -3.96 7.53 0.47
C ILE A 47 -4.17 6.20 -0.24
N LEU A 48 -5.28 6.02 -0.96
CA LEU A 48 -5.55 4.78 -1.70
C LEU A 48 -4.55 4.55 -2.84
N LEU A 49 -4.12 5.61 -3.52
CA LEU A 49 -3.07 5.53 -4.54
C LEU A 49 -1.75 5.01 -3.94
N CYS A 50 -1.34 5.51 -2.78
CA CYS A 50 -0.17 5.00 -2.07
C CYS A 50 -0.28 3.51 -1.77
N LYS A 51 -1.47 3.00 -1.43
CA LYS A 51 -1.68 1.55 -1.23
C LYS A 51 -1.41 0.76 -2.50
N VAL A 52 -1.96 1.19 -3.63
CA VAL A 52 -1.75 0.56 -4.95
C VAL A 52 -0.27 0.61 -5.35
N LEU A 53 0.38 1.75 -5.19
CA LEU A 53 1.81 1.91 -5.48
C LEU A 53 2.67 0.99 -4.61
N GLY A 54 2.40 0.93 -3.30
CA GLY A 54 3.13 0.05 -2.38
C GLY A 54 3.03 -1.43 -2.76
N CYS A 55 1.84 -1.89 -3.16
CA CYS A 55 1.66 -3.26 -3.66
C CYS A 55 2.41 -3.51 -4.97
N ASN A 56 2.40 -2.56 -5.90
CA ASN A 56 3.10 -2.69 -7.18
C ASN A 56 4.62 -2.70 -7.02
N VAL A 57 5.15 -1.90 -6.08
CA VAL A 57 6.58 -1.94 -5.71
C VAL A 57 6.95 -3.30 -5.13
N MET A 58 6.11 -3.89 -4.27
CA MET A 58 6.37 -5.24 -3.75
C MET A 58 6.32 -6.30 -4.86
N ARG A 59 5.39 -6.20 -5.81
CA ARG A 59 5.35 -7.10 -6.98
C ARG A 59 6.63 -7.00 -7.82
N LEU A 60 7.10 -5.77 -8.07
CA LEU A 60 8.37 -5.53 -8.76
C LEU A 60 9.56 -6.11 -7.98
N TYR A 61 9.60 -5.93 -6.67
CA TYR A 61 10.64 -6.48 -5.82
C TYR A 61 10.70 -8.01 -5.89
N LEU A 62 9.54 -8.68 -5.78
CA LEU A 62 9.46 -10.15 -5.88
C LEU A 62 9.89 -10.65 -7.25
N TYR A 63 9.50 -9.97 -8.33
CA TYR A 63 9.94 -10.29 -9.69
C TYR A 63 11.48 -10.18 -9.84
N LEU A 64 12.07 -9.10 -9.34
CA LEU A 64 13.52 -8.89 -9.38
C LEU A 64 14.28 -9.90 -8.50
N ALA A 65 13.75 -10.22 -7.32
CA ALA A 65 14.33 -11.21 -6.42
C ALA A 65 14.31 -12.61 -7.05
N ALA A 66 13.22 -12.98 -7.72
CA ALA A 66 13.10 -14.24 -8.45
C ALA A 66 14.09 -14.32 -9.63
N ALA A 67 14.20 -13.26 -10.44
CA ALA A 67 15.15 -13.20 -11.55
C ALA A 67 16.61 -13.31 -11.08
N ARG A 68 16.96 -12.66 -9.96
CA ARG A 68 18.30 -12.76 -9.38
C ARG A 68 18.64 -14.19 -8.91
N LYS A 69 17.63 -14.92 -8.41
CA LYS A 69 17.81 -16.30 -7.95
C LYS A 69 18.10 -17.25 -9.11
N GLN A 70 17.56 -16.98 -10.30
CA GLN A 70 17.80 -17.77 -11.51
C GLN A 70 19.20 -17.53 -12.09
N GLY A 71 19.63 -16.27 -12.21
CA GLY A 71 20.98 -15.95 -12.71
C GLY A 71 22.14 -16.29 -11.77
N ALA A 72 21.87 -16.71 -10.52
CA ALA A 72 22.86 -17.23 -9.59
C ALA A 72 22.93 -18.77 -9.57
N ALA A 73 22.02 -19.44 -10.29
CA ALA A 73 21.96 -20.90 -10.41
C ALA A 73 22.52 -21.43 -11.74
N GLU A 74 22.87 -20.53 -12.67
CA GLU A 74 23.74 -20.77 -13.84
C GLU A 74 25.20 -20.50 -13.49
#